data_AF-A0A2A4MPY6-F1
#
_entry.id   AF-A0A2A4MPY6-F1
#
_cell.length_a   1.000
_cell.length_b   1.000
_cell.length_c   1.000
_cell.angle_alpha   90.00
_cell.angle_beta   90.00
_cell.angle_gamma   90.00
#
_symmetry.space_group_name_H-M   'P 1'
#
loop_
_entity.id
_entity.type
_entity.pdbx_description
1 polymer ?
#
loop_
_entity_poly.entity_id
_entity_poly.type
_entity_poly.pdbx_seq_one_letter_code
_entity_poly.pdbx_strand_id
1 'polypeptide(L)'
;MSSLAVAQSMCELKEMYRSLAAQHHPDRGGCSSTMQVINLQYLIMKKKFKVTSITPAIYESHFDDIEVGDRLYINATLSEVQEVNDTRFMVVACSRNRQTWFDKSTGIGLYNRRLRASFVPFQA
;
A
#
# COMPACT_ATOMS: atom_id res chain seq x y z
N MET A 1 -20.77 -18.90 -2.33
CA MET A 1 -20.36 -17.63 -1.69
C MET A 1 -18.93 -17.34 -2.13
N SER A 2 -18.74 -16.43 -3.09
CA SER A 2 -17.42 -16.05 -3.57
C SER A 2 -16.76 -15.14 -2.52
N SER A 3 -15.81 -15.68 -1.77
CA SER A 3 -15.17 -14.96 -0.65
C SER A 3 -13.81 -14.42 -1.09
N LEU A 4 -13.56 -13.13 -0.84
CA LEU A 4 -12.24 -12.51 -0.99
C LEU A 4 -11.18 -13.07 -0.02
N ALA A 5 -11.58 -13.94 0.91
CA ALA A 5 -10.70 -14.56 1.90
C ALA A 5 -9.76 -15.64 1.33
N VAL A 6 -9.93 -16.04 0.06
CA VAL A 6 -9.09 -17.05 -0.59
C VAL A 6 -7.78 -16.47 -1.12
N ALA A 7 -7.73 -15.16 -1.40
CA ALA A 7 -6.54 -14.52 -1.92
C ALA A 7 -5.34 -14.76 -0.99
N GLN A 8 -4.19 -15.10 -1.56
CA GLN A 8 -2.94 -15.34 -0.84
C GLN A 8 -1.94 -14.18 -1.00
N SER A 9 -2.20 -13.27 -1.94
CA SER A 9 -1.37 -12.09 -2.21
C SER A 9 -2.19 -10.83 -2.45
N MET A 10 -1.55 -9.66 -2.33
CA MET A 10 -2.17 -8.37 -2.64
C MET A 10 -2.60 -8.25 -4.11
N CYS A 11 -1.82 -8.81 -5.04
CA CYS A 11 -2.15 -8.75 -6.47
C CYS A 11 -3.40 -9.56 -6.77
N GLU A 12 -3.46 -10.79 -6.26
CA GLU A 12 -4.63 -11.67 -6.37
C GLU A 12 -5.88 -11.06 -5.71
N LEU A 13 -5.74 -10.44 -4.54
CA LEU A 13 -6.84 -9.74 -3.88
C LEU A 13 -7.41 -8.62 -4.76
N LYS A 14 -6.54 -7.83 -5.42
CA LYS A 14 -6.95 -6.77 -6.35
C LYS A 14 -7.68 -7.34 -7.57
N GLU A 15 -7.16 -8.41 -8.17
CA GLU A 15 -7.77 -9.04 -9.34
C GLU A 15 -9.14 -9.65 -9.03
N MET A 16 -9.25 -10.39 -7.93
CA MET A 16 -10.51 -10.97 -7.47
C MET A 16 -11.54 -9.88 -7.18
N TYR A 17 -11.13 -8.79 -6.52
CA TYR A 17 -12.00 -7.65 -6.26
C TYR A 17 -12.49 -7.01 -7.55
N ARG A 18 -11.61 -6.76 -8.54
CA ARG A 18 -12.02 -6.21 -9.84
C ARG A 18 -13.03 -7.11 -10.55
N SER A 19 -12.82 -8.43 -10.51
CA SER A 19 -13.73 -9.41 -11.12
C SER A 19 -15.12 -9.39 -10.45
N LEU A 20 -15.16 -9.40 -9.11
CA LEU A 20 -16.41 -9.36 -8.35
C LEU A 20 -17.13 -8.02 -8.48
N ALA A 21 -16.39 -6.92 -8.45
CA ALA A 21 -16.94 -5.58 -8.69
C ALA A 21 -17.56 -5.49 -10.08
N ALA A 22 -16.90 -6.01 -11.11
CA ALA A 22 -17.41 -6.01 -12.48
C ALA A 22 -18.74 -6.78 -12.64
N GLN A 23 -18.95 -7.83 -11.84
CA GLN A 23 -20.17 -8.66 -11.86
C GLN A 23 -21.32 -8.05 -11.04
N HIS A 24 -21.02 -7.42 -9.90
CA HIS A 24 -22.03 -6.96 -8.95
C HIS A 24 -22.21 -5.43 -8.91
N HIS A 25 -21.56 -4.69 -9.80
CA HIS A 25 -21.71 -3.23 -9.87
C HIS A 25 -23.16 -2.83 -10.15
N PRO A 26 -23.76 -1.89 -9.39
CA PRO A 26 -25.13 -1.44 -9.62
C PRO A 26 -25.36 -0.90 -11.04
N ASP A 27 -24.41 -0.14 -11.60
CA ASP A 27 -24.50 0.39 -12.97
C ASP A 27 -24.50 -0.71 -14.05
N ARG A 28 -24.15 -1.95 -13.70
CA ARG A 28 -24.18 -3.13 -14.60
C ARG A 28 -25.34 -4.07 -14.28
N GLY A 29 -26.33 -3.61 -13.53
CA GLY A 29 -27.48 -4.42 -13.11
C GLY A 29 -27.24 -5.26 -11.85
N GLY A 30 -26.17 -4.98 -11.10
CA GLY A 30 -25.85 -5.64 -9.84
C GLY A 30 -26.59 -5.06 -8.63
N CYS A 31 -26.41 -5.69 -7.46
CA CYS A 31 -27.03 -5.27 -6.21
C CYS A 31 -26.08 -4.39 -5.38
N SER A 32 -26.52 -3.17 -5.04
CA SER A 32 -25.75 -2.23 -4.22
C SER A 32 -25.35 -2.83 -2.85
N SER A 33 -26.27 -3.53 -2.19
CA SER A 33 -26.01 -4.16 -0.89
C SER A 33 -24.89 -5.20 -0.98
N THR A 34 -24.87 -6.00 -2.06
CA THR A 34 -23.81 -6.99 -2.31
C THR A 34 -22.47 -6.30 -2.59
N MET A 35 -22.46 -5.23 -3.38
CA MET A 35 -21.26 -4.46 -3.68
C MET A 35 -20.65 -3.82 -2.43
N GLN A 36 -21.48 -3.29 -1.52
CA GLN A 36 -21.01 -2.75 -0.24
C GLN A 36 -20.32 -3.81 0.63
N VAL A 37 -20.86 -5.03 0.68
CA VAL A 37 -20.25 -6.15 1.41
C VAL A 37 -18.89 -6.51 0.79
N ILE A 38 -18.79 -6.56 -0.54
CA ILE A 38 -17.53 -6.84 -1.25
C ILE A 38 -16.49 -5.76 -0.94
N ASN A 39 -16.88 -4.48 -0.95
CA ASN A 39 -15.99 -3.36 -0.62
C ASN A 39 -15.46 -3.46 0.82
N LEU A 40 -16.33 -3.79 1.78
CA LEU A 40 -15.95 -3.96 3.16
C LEU A 40 -14.95 -5.13 3.34
N GLN A 41 -15.23 -6.27 2.72
CA GLN A 41 -14.35 -7.42 2.74
C GLN A 41 -12.98 -7.10 2.14
N TYR A 42 -12.95 -6.40 1.00
CA TYR A 42 -11.72 -5.96 0.37
C TYR A 42 -10.88 -5.05 1.28
N LEU A 43 -11.50 -4.07 1.94
CA LEU A 43 -10.82 -3.18 2.89
C LEU A 43 -10.21 -3.94 4.06
N ILE A 44 -10.94 -4.90 4.63
CA ILE A 44 -10.44 -5.73 5.74
C ILE A 44 -9.23 -6.55 5.29
N MET A 45 -9.31 -7.21 4.14
CA MET A 45 -8.22 -8.04 3.63
C MET A 45 -7.01 -7.20 3.23
N LYS A 46 -7.21 -6.06 2.55
CA LYS A 46 -6.14 -5.11 2.20
C LYS A 46 -5.36 -4.67 3.45
N LYS A 47 -6.06 -4.35 4.55
CA LYS A 47 -5.41 -4.02 5.84
C LYS A 47 -4.62 -5.20 6.41
N LYS A 48 -5.16 -6.43 6.37
CA LYS A 48 -4.44 -7.63 6.84
C LYS A 48 -3.14 -7.84 6.09
N PHE A 49 -3.19 -7.81 4.76
CA PHE A 49 -1.99 -7.97 3.93
C PHE A 49 -0.98 -6.85 4.17
N LYS A 50 -1.42 -5.60 4.31
CA LYS A 50 -0.53 -4.47 4.65
C LYS A 50 0.21 -4.70 5.98
N VAL A 51 -0.45 -5.29 6.97
CA VAL A 51 0.19 -5.66 8.25
C VAL A 51 1.17 -6.83 8.05
N THR A 52 0.81 -7.85 7.26
CA THR A 52 1.70 -8.99 6.98
C THR A 52 2.97 -8.58 6.19
N SER A 53 2.90 -7.58 5.31
CA SER A 53 4.07 -7.02 4.61
C SER A 53 5.09 -6.32 5.53
N ILE A 54 4.73 -6.03 6.78
CA ILE A 54 5.64 -5.46 7.79
C ILE A 54 6.52 -6.58 8.41
N THR A 55 6.19 -7.86 8.18
CA THR A 55 6.96 -9.02 8.65
C THR A 55 8.21 -9.24 7.74
N PRO A 56 9.39 -9.56 8.28
CA PRO A 56 10.69 -9.21 7.67
C PRO A 56 11.18 -10.19 6.59
N ALA A 57 10.28 -10.84 5.86
CA ALA A 57 10.64 -11.77 4.81
C ALA A 57 10.42 -11.13 3.44
N ILE A 58 11.52 -10.69 2.82
CA ILE A 58 11.72 -10.32 1.42
C ILE A 58 11.82 -8.80 1.17
N TYR A 59 13.00 -8.39 0.70
CA TYR A 59 13.51 -7.02 0.52
C TYR A 59 12.97 -6.32 -0.75
N GLU A 60 11.81 -6.70 -1.26
CA GLU A 60 11.15 -5.99 -2.37
C GLU A 60 9.99 -5.16 -1.81
N SER A 61 10.32 -3.99 -1.30
CA SER A 61 9.34 -3.01 -0.83
C SER A 61 8.72 -2.33 -2.05
N HIS A 62 7.73 -2.95 -2.69
CA HIS A 62 6.88 -2.21 -3.62
C HIS A 62 6.00 -1.24 -2.82
N PHE A 63 6.13 0.07 -3.08
CA PHE A 63 5.36 1.11 -2.39
C PHE A 63 4.07 1.48 -3.15
N ASP A 64 3.53 0.55 -3.93
CA ASP A 64 2.33 0.79 -4.76
C ASP A 64 1.10 1.12 -3.91
N ASP A 65 1.01 0.50 -2.72
CA ASP A 65 -0.11 0.63 -1.78
C ASP A 65 0.14 1.68 -0.67
N ILE A 66 1.12 2.56 -0.86
CA ILE A 66 1.42 3.64 0.09
C ILE A 66 0.33 4.72 0.04
N GLU A 67 -0.10 5.18 1.20
CA GLU A 67 -1.16 6.18 1.37
C GLU A 67 -0.64 7.34 2.25
N VAL A 68 -1.26 8.52 2.11
CA VAL A 68 -0.95 9.68 2.96
C VAL A 68 -1.25 9.34 4.43
N GLY A 69 -0.32 9.68 5.31
CA GLY A 69 -0.35 9.32 6.74
C GLY A 69 0.35 7.99 7.07
N ASP A 70 0.76 7.20 6.07
CA ASP A 70 1.57 6.01 6.32
C ASP A 70 2.92 6.37 6.93
N ARG A 71 3.43 5.49 7.80
CA ARG A 71 4.73 5.65 8.45
C ARG A 71 5.71 4.62 7.94
N LEU A 72 6.91 5.10 7.61
CA LEU A 72 8.00 4.29 7.08
C LEU A 72 9.35 4.84 7.57
N TYR A 73 10.41 4.11 7.29
CA TYR A 73 11.77 4.48 7.67
C TYR A 73 12.56 4.92 6.45
N ILE A 74 13.28 6.03 6.57
CA ILE A 74 14.30 6.46 5.60
C ILE A 74 15.65 6.31 6.26
N ASN A 75 16.45 5.32 5.87
CA ASN A 75 17.75 5.04 6.51
C ASN A 75 17.66 5.05 8.05
N ALA A 76 16.72 4.27 8.61
CA ALA A 76 16.39 4.17 10.04
C ALA A 76 15.73 5.42 10.68
N THR A 77 15.44 6.48 9.93
CA THR A 77 14.68 7.64 10.44
C THR A 77 13.20 7.46 10.17
N LEU A 78 12.38 7.44 11.24
CA LEU A 78 10.92 7.40 11.12
C LEU A 78 10.41 8.65 10.37
N SER A 79 9.60 8.42 9.35
CA SER A 79 9.07 9.42 8.45
C SER A 79 7.61 9.12 8.12
N GLU A 80 6.86 10.17 7.82
CA GLU A 80 5.44 10.10 7.49
C GLU A 80 5.21 10.54 6.04
N VAL A 81 4.34 9.81 5.35
CA VAL A 81 3.95 10.10 3.97
C VAL A 81 3.00 11.28 3.96
N GLN A 82 3.41 12.37 3.30
CA GLN A 82 2.61 13.59 3.21
C GLN A 82 1.88 13.69 1.87
N GLU A 83 2.46 13.17 0.80
CA GLU A 83 1.88 13.24 -0.54
C GLU A 83 2.17 11.97 -1.32
N VAL A 84 1.20 11.51 -2.13
CA VAL A 84 1.34 10.32 -2.96
C VAL A 84 0.81 10.62 -4.36
N ASN A 85 1.65 10.37 -5.36
CA ASN A 85 1.33 10.40 -6.78
C ASN A 85 1.29 8.97 -7.34
N ASP A 86 1.03 8.81 -8.64
CA ASP A 86 0.97 7.48 -9.27
C ASP A 86 2.27 6.70 -9.18
N THR A 87 3.42 7.37 -9.41
CA THR A 87 4.75 6.74 -9.49
C THR A 87 5.70 7.09 -8.35
N ARG A 88 5.32 8.07 -7.52
CA ARG A 88 6.21 8.64 -6.51
C ARG A 88 5.45 9.05 -5.27
N PHE A 89 6.14 9.14 -4.14
CA PHE A 89 5.57 9.60 -2.89
C PHE A 89 6.54 10.54 -2.17
N MET A 90 5.99 11.49 -1.43
CA MET A 90 6.75 12.44 -0.62
C MET A 90 6.57 12.10 0.85
N VAL A 91 7.67 12.15 1.58
CA VAL A 91 7.72 11.90 3.02
C VAL A 91 8.38 13.04 3.74
N VAL A 92 7.99 13.21 5.00
CA VAL A 92 8.58 14.16 5.94
C VAL A 92 9.17 13.38 7.11
N ALA A 93 10.42 13.66 7.46
CA ALA A 93 11.04 13.05 8.63
C ALA A 93 10.33 13.53 9.91
N CYS A 94 9.97 12.63 10.82
CA CYS A 94 9.28 13.05 12.06
C CYS A 94 10.19 13.89 12.98
N SER A 95 11.51 13.73 12.86
CA SER A 95 12.51 14.43 13.70
C SER A 95 12.97 15.76 13.11
N ARG A 96 12.71 16.04 11.83
CA ARG A 96 13.24 17.21 11.10
C ARG A 96 12.24 17.66 10.06
N ASN A 97 12.13 18.97 9.83
CA ASN A 97 11.28 19.50 8.76
C ASN A 97 11.90 19.35 7.35
N ARG A 98 12.37 18.14 7.01
CA ARG A 98 12.93 17.78 5.71
C ARG A 98 11.96 16.89 4.97
N GLN A 99 11.65 17.30 3.75
CA GLN A 99 10.78 16.58 2.83
C GLN A 99 11.61 15.97 1.70
N THR A 100 11.25 14.78 1.23
CA THR A 100 11.93 14.15 0.10
C THR A 100 10.98 13.27 -0.69
N TRP A 101 11.15 13.28 -2.01
CA TRP A 101 10.43 12.45 -2.96
C TRP A 101 11.14 11.12 -3.20
N PHE A 102 10.37 10.04 -3.24
CA PHE A 102 10.80 8.67 -3.48
C PHE A 102 10.01 8.05 -4.61
N ASP A 103 10.66 7.16 -5.36
CA ASP A 103 10.03 6.37 -6.41
C ASP A 103 9.32 5.17 -5.77
N LYS A 104 8.06 4.91 -6.16
CA LYS A 104 7.28 3.80 -5.60
C LYS A 104 7.81 2.43 -5.98
N SER A 105 8.42 2.33 -7.17
CA SER A 105 8.91 1.06 -7.70
C SER A 105 10.18 0.59 -7.00
N THR A 106 11.05 1.53 -6.62
CA THR A 106 12.39 1.23 -6.07
C THR A 106 12.55 1.62 -4.60
N GLY A 107 11.72 2.53 -4.08
CA GLY A 107 11.92 3.12 -2.75
C GLY A 107 13.14 4.03 -2.62
N ILE A 108 13.76 4.41 -3.74
CA ILE A 108 14.96 5.26 -3.74
C ILE A 108 14.56 6.73 -3.87
N GLY A 109 15.27 7.60 -3.14
CA GLY A 109 15.05 9.05 -3.23
C GLY A 109 15.39 9.60 -4.60
N LEU A 110 14.48 10.37 -5.21
CA LEU A 110 14.63 10.95 -6.56
C LEU A 110 15.87 11.84 -6.69
N TYR A 111 16.10 12.70 -5.68
CA TYR A 111 17.20 13.68 -5.68
C TYR A 111 18.41 13.22 -4.88
N ASN A 112 18.28 12.15 -4.10
CA ASN A 112 19.36 11.61 -3.29
C ASN A 112 19.25 10.09 -3.20
N ARG A 113 20.04 9.42 -4.06
CA ARG A 113 20.09 7.96 -4.17
C ARG A 113 20.61 7.25 -2.92
N ARG A 114 21.20 7.98 -1.96
CA ARG A 114 21.62 7.42 -0.66
C ARG A 114 20.43 7.20 0.27
N LEU A 115 19.30 7.85 0.03
CA LEU A 115 18.09 7.70 0.82
C LEU A 115 17.29 6.52 0.28
N ARG A 116 17.01 5.56 1.17
CA ARG A 116 16.18 4.41 0.87
C ARG A 116 15.03 4.36 1.86
N ALA A 117 13.81 4.29 1.32
CA ALA A 117 12.61 4.02 2.09
C ALA A 117 12.52 2.52 2.40
N SER A 118 12.05 2.19 3.59
CA SER A 118 11.77 0.82 4.02
C SER A 118 10.63 0.81 5.03
N PHE A 119 9.78 -0.22 5.02
CA PHE A 119 8.74 -0.37 6.03
C PHE A 119 9.29 -0.85 7.39
N VAL A 120 10.51 -1.39 7.39
CA VAL A 120 11.23 -1.82 8.58
C VAL A 120 12.40 -0.87 8.88
N PRO A 121 12.73 -0.62 10.16
CA PRO A 121 13.93 0.10 10.51
C PRO A 121 15.14 -0.72 10.05
N PHE A 122 16.00 -0.11 9.22
CA PHE A 122 17.24 -0.75 8.80
C PHE A 122 18.13 -0.99 10.03
N GLN A 123 18.30 -2.24 10.44
CA GLN A 123 19.34 -2.62 11.40
C GLN A 123 20.67 -2.65 10.64
N ALA A 124 21.60 -1.80 11.07
CA ALA A 124 22.98 -1.81 10.60
C ALA A 124 23.71 -3.08 11.05
#